data_AF-Q9APL8-F1
#
_entry.id   AF-Q9APL8-F1
#
_cell.length_a   1.000
_cell.length_b   1.000
_cell.length_c   1.000
_cell.angle_alpha   90.00
_cell.angle_beta   90.00
_cell.angle_gamma   90.00
#
_symmetry.space_group_name_H-M   'P 1'
#
loop_
_entity.id
_entity.type
_entity.pdbx_description
1 polymer ?
#
loop_
_entity_poly.entity_id
_entity_poly.type
_entity_poly.pdbx_seq_one_letter_code
_entity_poly.pdbx_strand_id
1 'polypeptide(L)' 'DQILKAIVDAAGATAGKKADAAANAVEAAIGDDGAAAAFAGMQNKND' A
#
# COMPACT_ATOMS: atom_id res chain seq x y z
N ASP A 1 1.98 -24.33 -5.83
CA ASP A 1 1.56 -23.66 -4.58
C ASP A 1 2.66 -22.87 -3.88
N GLN A 2 3.91 -23.37 -3.84
CA GLN A 2 5.03 -22.63 -3.24
C GLN A 2 5.38 -21.33 -3.99
N ILE A 3 5.24 -21.32 -5.32
CA ILE A 3 5.53 -20.14 -6.16
C ILE A 3 4.52 -19.02 -5.91
N LEU A 4 3.22 -19.32 -5.86
CA LEU A 4 2.19 -18.32 -5.55
C LEU A 4 2.35 -17.75 -4.13
N LYS A 5 2.64 -18.62 -3.16
CA LYS A 5 2.87 -18.19 -1.78
C LYS A 5 4.09 -17.26 -1.67
N ALA A 6 5.19 -17.55 -2.36
CA ALA A 6 6.37 -16.69 -2.35
C ALA A 6 6.11 -15.31 -2.99
N ILE A 7 5.29 -15.24 -4.04
CA ILE A 7 4.90 -13.99 -4.70
C ILE A 7 4.01 -13.15 -3.77
N VAL A 8 3.02 -13.79 -3.14
CA VAL A 8 2.10 -13.13 -2.20
C VAL A 8 2.85 -12.67 -0.94
N ASP A 9 3.76 -13.49 -0.41
CA ASP A 9 4.58 -13.13 0.75
C ASP A 9 5.55 -11.98 0.40
N ALA A 10 6.14 -11.95 -0.80
CA ALA A 10 6.99 -10.84 -1.25
C ALA A 10 6.22 -9.53 -1.46
N ALA A 11 5.00 -9.61 -2.00
CA ALA A 11 4.11 -8.47 -2.12
C ALA A 11 3.66 -7.95 -0.73
N GLY A 12 3.36 -8.85 0.21
CA GLY A 12 3.00 -8.51 1.59
C GLY A 12 4.17 -8.01 2.43
N ALA A 13 5.41 -8.34 2.09
CA ALA A 13 6.61 -7.89 2.80
C ALA A 13 7.04 -6.46 2.43
N THR A 14 6.47 -5.87 1.38
CA THR A 14 6.77 -4.49 0.99
C THR A 14 5.91 -3.55 1.82
N ALA A 15 6.47 -3.03 2.91
CA ALA A 15 5.82 -1.98 3.69
C ALA A 15 5.76 -0.71 2.84
N GLY A 16 4.54 -0.22 2.58
CA GLY A 16 4.34 1.05 1.92
C GLY A 16 4.78 2.21 2.81
N LYS A 17 5.03 3.36 2.18
CA LYS A 17 5.45 4.57 2.87
C LYS A 17 4.56 5.73 2.44
N LYS A 18 4.38 6.67 3.36
CA LYS A 18 3.85 7.99 3.05
C LYS A 18 4.61 8.63 1.89
N ALA A 19 3.90 9.44 1.11
CA ALA A 19 4.37 9.97 -0.18
C ALA A 19 5.67 10.79 -0.08
N ASP A 20 5.98 11.38 1.08
CA ASP A 20 7.22 12.12 1.36
C ASP A 20 8.44 11.22 1.58
N ALA A 21 8.23 9.94 1.94
CA ALA A 21 9.27 8.99 2.31
C ALA A 21 9.39 7.79 1.36
N ALA A 22 8.48 7.65 0.40
CA ALA A 22 8.50 6.57 -0.59
C ALA A 22 9.68 6.73 -1.56
N ALA A 23 10.50 5.68 -1.70
CA ALA A 23 11.66 5.68 -2.59
C ALA A 23 11.31 5.23 -4.01
N ASN A 24 10.16 4.58 -4.19
CA ASN A 24 9.70 4.03 -5.45
C ASN A 24 8.17 4.08 -5.56
N ALA A 25 7.68 3.88 -6.78
CA ALA A 25 6.24 3.94 -7.08
C ALA A 25 5.42 2.86 -6.37
N VAL A 26 6.02 1.70 -6.05
CA VAL A 26 5.34 0.60 -5.36
C VAL A 26 5.09 0.97 -3.91
N GLU A 27 6.10 1.48 -3.20
CA GLU A 27 5.99 1.98 -1.82
C GLU A 27 4.97 3.11 -1.70
N ALA A 28 4.93 4.02 -2.68
CA ALA A 28 3.98 5.14 -2.73
C ALA A 28 2.54 4.68 -3.02
N ALA A 29 2.36 3.68 -3.89
CA ALA A 29 1.05 3.14 -4.24
C ALA A 29 0.43 2.31 -3.11
N ILE A 30 1.26 1.63 -2.30
CA ILE A 30 0.79 0.93 -1.10
C ILE A 30 0.44 1.96 -0.01
N GLY A 31 1.29 2.97 0.21
CA GLY A 31 1.10 3.98 1.25
C GLY A 31 1.38 3.45 2.66
N ASP A 32 1.43 4.32 3.67
CA ASP A 32 1.59 3.88 5.07
C ASP A 32 0.28 3.33 5.66
N ASP A 33 0.32 2.82 6.90
CA ASP A 33 -0.85 2.27 7.59
C ASP A 33 -2.03 3.27 7.72
N GLY A 34 -1.78 4.58 7.59
CA GLY A 34 -2.80 5.63 7.58
C GLY A 34 -3.37 5.93 6.19
N ALA A 35 -2.69 5.51 5.11
CA ALA A 35 -3.10 5.77 3.73
C ALA A 35 -4.43 5.09 3.37
N ALA A 36 -4.67 3.88 3.87
CA ALA A 36 -5.94 3.17 3.65
C ALA A 36 -7.14 3.92 4.25
N ALA A 37 -6.98 4.46 5.47
CA ALA A 37 -8.01 5.26 6.14
C ALA A 37 -8.22 6.62 5.44
N ALA A 38 -7.14 7.26 4.97
CA ALA A 38 -7.22 8.49 4.19
C ALA A 38 -7.96 8.27 2.86
N PHE A 39 -7.69 7.16 2.17
CA PHE A 39 -8.38 6.78 0.93
C PHE A 39 -9.88 6.51 1.17
N ALA A 40 -10.22 5.73 2.19
CA ALA A 40 -11.61 5.49 2.58
C ALA A 40 -12.34 6.81 2.93
N GLY A 41 -11.66 7.71 3.65
CA GLY A 41 -12.20 9.04 3.98
C GLY A 41 -12.33 9.99 2.79
N MET A 42 -11.64 9.75 1.66
CA MET A 42 -11.80 10.50 0.41
C MET A 42 -13.00 10.00 -0.39
N GLN A 43 -13.25 8.69 -0.41
CA GLN A 43 -14.42 8.10 -1.07
C GLN A 43 -15.72 8.67 -0.50
N ASN A 44 -15.78 8.86 0.82
CA ASN A 44 -16.95 9.35 1.54
C ASN A 44 -17.14 10.88 1.48
N LYS A 45 -16.24 11.62 0.81
CA LYS A 45 -16.36 13.09 0.64
C LYS A 45 -17.01 13.49 -0.68
N ASN A 46 -17.28 12.53 -1.56
CA ASN A 46 -17.87 12.78 -2.87
C ASN A 46 -19.32 12.26 -2.95
N ASP A 47 -19.97 12.12 -1.78
CA ASP A 47 -21.38 11.75 -1.60
C ASP A 47 -22.19 12.99 -1.21
#